data_AF-A0A7S0SME7-F1
#
_entry.id   AF-A0A7S0SME7-F1
#
_cell.length_a   1.000
_cell.length_b   1.000
_cell.length_c   1.000
_cell.angle_alpha   90.00
_cell.angle_beta   90.00
_cell.angle_gamma   90.00
#
_symmetry.space_group_name_H-M   'P 1'
#
loop_
_entity.id
_entity.type
_entity.pdbx_description
1 polymer ?
#
loop_
_entity_poly.entity_id
_entity_poly.type
_entity_poly.pdbx_seq_one_letter_code
_entity_poly.pdbx_strand_id
1 'polypeptide(L)'
;AAGLEDFVDIVMCDYRDVVDVYDKVISIEMLEAVGHEHLPTFFSTVSRALKPGGKAAIQVITMPDDRYESYCKSESDFIRAYIFPGGHLPSVGAMKGAANPVGLRLAGYDDIGEHYAVTLRLWRERMMARADTVLGLGYSRKFLRMFEFYFAYCEAG
;
A
#
# COMPACT_ATOMS: atom_id res chain seq x y z
N ALA A 1 26.22 2.03 -15.66
CA ALA A 1 24.79 2.39 -15.69
C ALA A 1 24.08 1.47 -16.67
N ALA A 2 22.76 1.28 -16.54
CA ALA A 2 21.99 0.37 -17.40
C ALA A 2 21.56 0.98 -18.75
N GLY A 3 21.77 2.30 -18.99
CA GLY A 3 21.46 2.96 -20.27
C GLY A 3 19.97 3.21 -20.50
N LEU A 4 19.23 3.59 -19.45
CA LEU A 4 17.76 3.75 -19.47
C LEU A 4 17.31 5.18 -19.16
N GLU A 5 18.23 6.13 -19.11
CA GLU A 5 18.01 7.54 -18.78
C GLU A 5 16.99 8.22 -19.70
N ASP A 6 16.83 7.79 -20.95
CA ASP A 6 15.82 8.33 -21.87
C ASP A 6 14.40 7.76 -21.64
N PHE A 7 14.27 6.73 -20.78
CA PHE A 7 13.02 6.00 -20.54
C PHE A 7 12.54 6.05 -19.10
N VAL A 8 13.43 6.33 -18.14
CA VAL A 8 13.14 6.25 -16.71
C VAL A 8 13.73 7.44 -15.97
N ASP A 9 12.83 8.25 -15.43
CA ASP A 9 13.15 9.29 -14.46
C ASP A 9 12.76 8.84 -13.04
N ILE A 10 13.70 9.00 -12.10
CA ILE A 10 13.44 8.80 -10.67
C ILE A 10 13.43 10.16 -10.00
N VAL A 11 12.26 10.57 -9.52
CA VAL A 11 12.06 11.88 -8.92
C VAL A 11 11.84 11.73 -7.42
N MET A 12 12.69 12.38 -6.63
CA MET A 12 12.47 12.54 -5.20
C MET A 12 11.51 13.71 -4.98
N CYS A 13 10.21 13.41 -4.94
CA CYS A 13 9.16 14.39 -4.71
C CYS A 13 8.05 13.82 -3.83
N ASP A 14 7.26 14.71 -3.24
CA ASP A 14 5.96 14.34 -2.74
C ASP A 14 5.01 14.15 -3.92
N TYR A 15 4.30 13.03 -3.97
CA TYR A 15 3.34 12.78 -5.05
C TYR A 15 2.28 13.89 -5.13
N ARG A 16 1.95 14.54 -4.01
CA ARG A 16 0.99 15.65 -3.92
C ARG A 16 1.42 16.87 -4.73
N ASP A 17 2.73 17.03 -4.92
CA ASP A 17 3.35 18.14 -5.63
C ASP A 17 3.62 17.83 -7.12
N VAL A 18 3.23 16.65 -7.60
CA VAL A 18 3.33 16.31 -9.03
C VAL A 18 2.45 17.26 -9.85
N VAL A 19 3.09 17.91 -10.83
CA VAL A 19 2.46 18.87 -11.76
C VAL A 19 2.37 18.33 -13.19
N ASP A 20 3.14 17.30 -13.51
CA ASP A 20 3.13 16.65 -14.83
C ASP A 20 1.88 15.83 -15.07
N VAL A 21 1.59 15.58 -16.35
CA VAL A 21 0.38 14.87 -16.79
C VAL A 21 0.78 13.68 -17.65
N TYR A 22 0.28 12.51 -17.26
CA TYR A 22 0.65 11.21 -17.80
C TYR A 22 -0.52 10.54 -18.53
N ASP A 23 -0.21 9.67 -19.49
CA ASP A 23 -1.21 8.81 -20.14
C ASP A 23 -1.74 7.74 -19.18
N LYS A 24 -0.88 7.28 -18.26
CA LYS A 24 -1.18 6.25 -17.26
C LYS A 24 -0.50 6.57 -15.94
N VAL A 25 -1.19 6.25 -14.84
CA VAL A 25 -0.64 6.34 -13.47
C VAL A 25 -0.72 4.95 -12.84
N ILE A 26 0.34 4.54 -12.16
CA ILE A 26 0.37 3.30 -11.37
C ILE A 26 0.77 3.65 -9.95
N SER A 27 0.02 3.15 -8.98
CA SER A 27 0.35 3.25 -7.55
C SER A 27 0.27 1.86 -6.94
N ILE A 28 1.32 1.48 -6.21
CA ILE A 28 1.47 0.15 -5.59
C ILE A 28 1.80 0.38 -4.11
N GLU A 29 0.99 -0.17 -3.22
CA GLU A 29 1.24 -0.21 -1.76
C GLU A 29 1.53 1.19 -1.15
N MET A 30 0.82 2.21 -1.63
CA MET A 30 0.98 3.60 -1.17
C MET A 30 -0.17 4.06 -0.28
N LEU A 31 -1.42 3.70 -0.62
CA LEU A 31 -2.62 4.22 0.03
C LEU A 31 -2.72 3.81 1.50
N GLU A 32 -2.09 2.69 1.87
CA GLU A 32 -1.96 2.19 3.24
C GLU A 32 -1.26 3.20 4.15
N ALA A 33 -0.38 4.04 3.60
CA ALA A 33 0.32 5.11 4.32
C ALA A 33 -0.37 6.49 4.22
N VAL A 34 -1.46 6.60 3.43
CA VAL A 34 -2.14 7.88 3.20
C VAL A 34 -3.14 8.20 4.32
N GLY A 35 -3.87 7.22 4.81
CA GLY A 35 -4.92 7.44 5.82
C GLY A 35 -6.28 7.80 5.24
N HIS A 36 -7.34 7.49 5.99
CA HIS A 36 -8.74 7.70 5.61
C HIS A 36 -9.03 9.14 5.15
N GLU A 37 -8.62 10.12 5.96
CA GLU A 37 -8.95 11.54 5.78
C GLU A 37 -8.31 12.13 4.51
N HIS A 38 -7.26 11.48 3.98
CA HIS A 38 -6.48 11.97 2.86
C HIS A 38 -6.78 11.24 1.53
N LEU A 39 -7.72 10.28 1.53
CA LEU A 39 -8.19 9.65 0.29
C LEU A 39 -8.66 10.67 -0.76
N PRO A 40 -9.44 11.73 -0.43
CA PRO A 40 -9.82 12.74 -1.41
C PRO A 40 -8.62 13.46 -2.04
N THR A 41 -7.61 13.81 -1.24
CA THR A 41 -6.38 14.43 -1.74
C THR A 41 -5.62 13.48 -2.66
N PHE A 42 -5.51 12.20 -2.28
CA PHE A 42 -4.85 11.20 -3.12
C PHE A 42 -5.50 11.09 -4.50
N PHE A 43 -6.81 10.86 -4.55
CA PHE A 43 -7.51 10.70 -5.84
C PHE A 43 -7.58 12.00 -6.65
N SER A 44 -7.65 13.16 -6.00
CA SER A 44 -7.54 14.46 -6.69
C SER A 44 -6.20 14.62 -7.38
N THR A 45 -5.11 14.23 -6.71
CA THR A 45 -3.77 14.24 -7.29
C THR A 45 -3.66 13.27 -8.48
N VAL A 46 -4.16 12.04 -8.34
CA VAL A 46 -4.19 11.06 -9.45
C VAL A 46 -4.99 11.62 -10.64
N SER A 47 -6.14 12.24 -10.39
CA SER A 47 -6.95 12.82 -11.45
C SER A 47 -6.23 13.97 -12.16
N ARG A 48 -5.53 14.83 -11.42
CA ARG A 48 -4.76 15.96 -11.99
C ARG A 48 -3.59 15.47 -12.83
N ALA A 49 -2.94 14.39 -12.40
CA ALA A 49 -1.79 13.80 -13.07
C ALA A 49 -2.18 12.98 -14.32
N LEU A 50 -3.47 12.84 -14.66
CA LEU A 50 -3.92 12.08 -15.83
C LEU A 50 -4.37 12.99 -16.97
N LYS A 51 -3.97 12.65 -18.20
CA LYS A 51 -4.55 13.25 -19.41
C LYS A 51 -6.04 12.87 -19.50
N PRO A 52 -6.88 13.66 -20.19
CA PRO A 52 -8.26 13.26 -20.49
C PRO A 52 -8.31 11.87 -21.15
N GLY A 53 -9.08 10.95 -20.55
CA GLY A 53 -9.16 9.55 -21.02
C GLY A 53 -8.00 8.64 -20.58
N GLY A 54 -7.05 9.15 -19.79
CA GLY A 54 -5.97 8.37 -19.18
C GLY A 54 -6.48 7.33 -18.17
N LYS A 55 -5.62 6.39 -17.78
CA LYS A 55 -5.97 5.28 -16.89
C LYS A 55 -5.07 5.22 -15.67
N ALA A 56 -5.64 4.97 -14.50
CA ALA A 56 -4.90 4.62 -13.29
C ALA A 56 -5.06 3.14 -12.95
N ALA A 57 -3.98 2.52 -12.46
CA ALA A 57 -4.01 1.23 -11.78
C ALA A 57 -3.51 1.43 -10.34
N ILE A 58 -4.36 1.13 -9.36
CA ILE A 58 -4.06 1.29 -7.94
C ILE A 58 -4.09 -0.09 -7.30
N GLN A 59 -2.94 -0.57 -6.84
CA GLN A 59 -2.80 -1.83 -6.11
C GLN A 59 -2.60 -1.51 -4.63
N VAL A 60 -3.48 -2.05 -3.80
CA VAL A 60 -3.65 -1.65 -2.40
C VAL A 60 -4.26 -2.79 -1.59
N ILE A 61 -3.84 -2.94 -0.34
CA ILE A 61 -4.46 -3.82 0.66
C ILE A 61 -5.76 -3.16 1.15
N THR A 62 -6.87 -3.90 1.14
CA THR A 62 -8.17 -3.33 1.49
C THR A 62 -8.79 -3.96 2.75
N MET A 63 -9.64 -3.18 3.41
CA MET A 63 -10.56 -3.65 4.45
C MET A 63 -11.95 -3.87 3.83
N PRO A 64 -12.66 -4.97 4.14
CA PRO A 64 -14.04 -5.16 3.74
C PRO A 64 -14.94 -3.98 4.14
N ASP A 65 -15.83 -3.57 3.24
CA ASP A 65 -16.68 -2.38 3.41
C ASP A 65 -17.58 -2.46 4.66
N ASP A 66 -18.08 -3.65 5.01
CA ASP A 66 -18.92 -3.90 6.19
C ASP A 66 -18.18 -3.70 7.52
N ARG A 67 -16.85 -3.85 7.51
CA ARG A 67 -15.96 -3.65 8.66
C ARG A 67 -15.26 -2.29 8.65
N TYR A 68 -15.37 -1.52 7.57
CA TYR A 68 -14.55 -0.34 7.37
C TYR A 68 -14.85 0.78 8.38
N GLU A 69 -16.13 1.02 8.68
CA GLU A 69 -16.51 2.09 9.61
C GLU A 69 -16.01 1.80 11.04
N SER A 70 -16.13 0.55 11.50
CA SER A 70 -15.63 0.15 12.82
C SER A 70 -14.10 0.16 12.86
N TYR A 71 -13.44 -0.25 11.78
CA TYR A 71 -11.99 -0.14 11.63
C TYR A 71 -11.49 1.31 11.69
N CYS A 72 -12.15 2.25 10.99
CA CYS A 72 -11.79 3.67 11.06
C CYS A 72 -11.88 4.25 12.48
N LYS A 73 -12.76 3.70 13.32
CA LYS A 73 -12.96 4.11 14.71
C LYS A 73 -12.16 3.28 15.71
N SER A 74 -11.42 2.26 15.25
CA SER A 74 -10.71 1.36 16.14
C SER A 74 -9.45 2.01 16.71
N GLU A 75 -9.08 1.58 17.91
CA GLU A 75 -7.78 1.88 18.48
C GLU A 75 -6.65 1.22 17.68
N SER A 76 -5.41 1.55 18.02
CA SER A 76 -4.22 0.99 17.38
C SER A 76 -4.13 -0.53 17.63
N ASP A 77 -3.97 -1.30 16.57
CA ASP A 77 -3.68 -2.73 16.63
C ASP A 77 -2.16 -3.02 16.66
N PHE A 78 -1.79 -4.31 16.68
CA PHE A 78 -0.39 -4.72 16.64
C PHE A 78 0.37 -4.16 15.43
N ILE A 79 -0.25 -4.16 14.24
CA ILE A 79 0.37 -3.68 13.00
C ILE A 79 0.65 -2.18 13.11
N ARG A 80 -0.36 -1.40 13.50
CA ARG A 80 -0.26 0.06 13.66
C ARG A 80 0.65 0.46 14.82
N ALA A 81 0.78 -0.38 15.85
CA ALA A 81 1.65 -0.10 16.98
C ALA A 81 3.14 -0.42 16.70
N TYR A 82 3.43 -1.50 15.97
CA TYR A 82 4.79 -2.06 15.90
C TYR A 82 5.40 -2.13 14.50
N ILE A 83 4.59 -2.20 13.45
CA ILE A 83 5.06 -2.44 12.08
C ILE A 83 4.87 -1.20 11.20
N PHE A 84 3.64 -0.69 11.11
CA PHE A 84 3.28 0.47 10.29
C PHE A 84 2.53 1.53 11.11
N PRO A 85 3.25 2.34 11.92
CA PRO A 85 2.65 3.47 12.62
C PRO A 85 1.94 4.43 11.67
N GLY A 86 0.67 4.71 11.95
CA GLY A 86 -0.19 5.54 11.11
C GLY A 86 -0.80 4.84 9.90
N GLY A 87 -0.48 3.57 9.66
CA GLY A 87 -1.05 2.79 8.56
C GLY A 87 -2.57 2.63 8.67
N HIS A 88 -3.25 2.66 7.51
CA HIS A 88 -4.70 2.56 7.40
C HIS A 88 -5.11 1.90 6.09
N LEU A 89 -5.85 0.79 6.18
CA LEU A 89 -6.36 0.08 5.01
C LEU A 89 -7.67 0.70 4.52
N PRO A 90 -7.77 1.22 3.28
CA PRO A 90 -9.04 1.72 2.75
C PRO A 90 -9.99 0.58 2.37
N SER A 91 -11.28 0.88 2.24
CA SER A 91 -12.23 -0.01 1.58
C SER A 91 -12.47 0.39 0.12
N VAL A 92 -13.01 -0.54 -0.68
CA VAL A 92 -13.38 -0.26 -2.07
C VAL A 92 -14.45 0.83 -2.15
N GLY A 93 -15.46 0.78 -1.28
CA GLY A 93 -16.48 1.82 -1.18
C GLY A 93 -15.90 3.19 -0.85
N ALA A 94 -14.97 3.27 0.11
CA ALA A 94 -14.32 4.52 0.48
C ALA A 94 -13.48 5.11 -0.65
N MET A 95 -12.70 4.27 -1.34
CA MET A 95 -11.93 4.70 -2.51
C MET A 95 -12.83 5.21 -3.64
N LYS A 96 -13.92 4.51 -3.94
CA LYS A 96 -14.92 4.98 -4.93
C LYS A 96 -15.53 6.30 -4.51
N GLY A 97 -15.85 6.47 -3.22
CA GLY A 97 -16.38 7.71 -2.67
C GLY A 97 -15.44 8.90 -2.84
N ALA A 98 -14.13 8.69 -2.70
CA ALA A 98 -13.12 9.73 -2.90
C ALA A 98 -12.77 9.96 -4.39
N ALA A 99 -12.77 8.92 -5.21
CA ALA A 99 -12.42 8.99 -6.63
C ALA A 99 -13.54 9.59 -7.51
N ASN A 100 -14.79 9.26 -7.20
CA ASN A 100 -15.92 9.64 -8.03
C ASN A 100 -16.13 11.16 -8.20
N PRO A 101 -16.01 11.99 -7.15
CA PRO A 101 -16.18 13.44 -7.25
C PRO A 101 -15.14 14.12 -8.15
N VAL A 102 -13.95 13.53 -8.28
CA VAL A 102 -12.87 14.06 -9.12
C VAL A 102 -12.87 13.46 -10.53
N GLY A 103 -13.96 12.83 -10.95
CA GLY A 103 -14.14 12.33 -12.33
C GLY A 103 -13.49 10.98 -12.62
N LEU A 104 -12.85 10.34 -11.64
CA LEU A 104 -12.33 8.98 -11.78
C LEU A 104 -13.47 7.97 -11.59
N ARG A 105 -13.50 6.94 -12.42
CA ARG A 105 -14.49 5.86 -12.38
C ARG A 105 -13.79 4.51 -12.35
N LEU A 106 -14.20 3.65 -11.43
CA LEU A 106 -13.69 2.28 -11.36
C LEU A 106 -14.19 1.49 -12.57
N ALA A 107 -13.25 1.08 -13.44
CA ALA A 107 -13.56 0.26 -14.60
C ALA A 107 -13.66 -1.25 -14.27
N GLY A 108 -12.93 -1.69 -13.24
CA GLY A 108 -12.86 -3.07 -12.77
C GLY A 108 -11.77 -3.21 -11.71
N TYR A 109 -11.78 -4.31 -10.96
CA TYR A 109 -10.71 -4.67 -10.03
C TYR A 109 -10.61 -6.19 -9.94
N ASP A 110 -9.41 -6.67 -9.63
CA ASP A 110 -9.13 -8.07 -9.35
C ASP A 110 -8.76 -8.20 -7.86
N ASP A 111 -9.33 -9.18 -7.18
CA ASP A 111 -8.89 -9.56 -5.85
C ASP A 111 -7.78 -10.60 -5.96
N ILE A 112 -6.61 -10.26 -5.43
CA ILE A 112 -5.41 -11.11 -5.43
C ILE A 112 -4.90 -11.37 -4.00
N GLY A 113 -5.75 -11.21 -2.98
CA GLY A 113 -5.37 -11.34 -1.57
C GLY A 113 -4.77 -12.70 -1.22
N GLU A 114 -5.23 -13.79 -1.84
CA GLU A 114 -4.69 -15.14 -1.64
C GLU A 114 -3.20 -15.25 -2.05
N HIS A 115 -2.77 -14.48 -3.05
CA HIS A 115 -1.36 -14.43 -3.44
C HIS A 115 -0.51 -13.76 -2.35
N TYR A 116 -1.08 -12.85 -1.56
CA TYR A 116 -0.39 -12.19 -0.46
C TYR A 116 -0.10 -13.17 0.68
N ALA A 117 -1.03 -14.07 1.02
CA ALA A 117 -0.79 -15.11 2.02
C ALA A 117 0.42 -15.99 1.64
N VAL A 118 0.50 -16.44 0.38
CA VAL A 118 1.66 -17.19 -0.13
C VAL A 118 2.94 -16.36 -0.07
N THR A 119 2.86 -15.08 -0.41
CA THR A 119 3.99 -14.15 -0.37
C THR A 119 4.54 -13.99 1.05
N LEU A 120 3.67 -13.75 2.04
CA LEU A 120 4.04 -13.58 3.45
C LEU A 120 4.64 -14.86 4.04
N ARG A 121 4.06 -16.03 3.72
CA ARG A 121 4.62 -17.33 4.10
C ARG A 121 6.05 -17.49 3.60
N LEU A 122 6.28 -17.20 2.32
CA LEU A 122 7.60 -17.32 1.70
C LEU A 122 8.59 -16.28 2.26
N TRP A 123 8.14 -15.09 2.62
CA TRP A 123 8.97 -14.09 3.30
C TRP A 123 9.38 -14.56 4.70
N ARG A 124 8.42 -15.08 5.49
CA ARG A 124 8.68 -15.67 6.81
C ARG A 124 9.70 -16.80 6.72
N GLU A 125 9.45 -17.79 5.86
CA GLU A 125 10.35 -18.94 5.69
C GLU A 125 11.77 -18.53 5.33
N ARG A 126 11.93 -17.59 4.38
CA ARG A 126 13.25 -17.10 3.95
C ARG A 126 13.96 -16.28 5.03
N MET A 127 13.23 -15.44 5.76
CA MET A 127 13.80 -14.65 6.87
C MET A 127 14.28 -15.58 7.98
N MET A 128 13.47 -16.57 8.37
CA MET A 128 13.82 -17.51 9.44
C MET A 128 14.96 -18.44 9.06
N ALA A 129 15.03 -18.89 7.80
CA ALA A 129 16.18 -19.64 7.28
C ALA A 129 17.49 -18.83 7.29
N ARG A 130 17.41 -17.50 7.42
CA ARG A 130 18.55 -16.57 7.49
C ARG A 130 18.61 -15.80 8.80
N ALA A 131 18.03 -16.35 9.87
CA ALA A 131 17.96 -15.69 11.17
C ALA A 131 19.33 -15.20 11.67
N ASP A 132 20.37 -16.04 11.56
CA ASP A 132 21.72 -15.66 11.98
C ASP A 132 22.31 -14.50 11.17
N THR A 133 21.97 -14.40 9.88
CA THR A 133 22.34 -13.24 9.06
C THR A 133 21.67 -11.97 9.56
N VAL A 134 20.37 -12.04 9.87
CA VAL A 134 19.62 -10.89 10.40
C VAL A 134 20.17 -10.46 11.77
N LEU A 135 20.50 -11.40 12.65
CA LEU A 135 21.16 -11.09 13.92
C LEU A 135 22.54 -10.46 13.72
N GLY A 136 23.30 -10.95 12.72
CA GLY A 136 24.60 -10.39 12.34
C GLY A 136 24.55 -8.95 11.84
N LEU A 137 23.40 -8.47 11.35
CA LEU A 137 23.17 -7.06 10.99
C LEU A 137 22.92 -6.15 12.20
N GLY A 138 22.89 -6.69 13.42
CA GLY A 138 22.66 -5.94 14.66
C GLY A 138 21.20 -5.93 15.14
N TYR A 139 20.29 -6.64 14.45
CA TYR A 139 18.91 -6.79 14.93
C TYR A 139 18.83 -7.76 16.12
N SER A 140 17.88 -7.49 17.02
CA SER A 140 17.68 -8.33 18.21
C SER A 140 16.84 -9.58 17.91
N ARG A 141 16.94 -10.60 18.79
CA ARG A 141 16.00 -11.73 18.76
C ARG A 141 14.54 -11.31 18.95
N LYS A 142 14.29 -10.21 19.68
CA LYS A 142 12.95 -9.63 19.82
C LYS A 142 12.42 -9.11 18.49
N PHE A 143 13.26 -8.43 17.71
CA PHE A 143 12.92 -7.98 16.35
C PHE A 143 12.57 -9.17 15.46
N LEU A 144 13.38 -10.23 15.46
CA LEU A 144 13.09 -11.44 14.69
C LEU A 144 11.71 -12.03 15.02
N ARG A 145 11.42 -12.23 16.31
CA ARG A 145 10.12 -12.77 16.75
C ARG A 145 8.95 -11.86 16.38
N MET A 146 9.16 -10.54 16.46
CA MET A 146 8.15 -9.56 16.07
C MET A 146 7.81 -9.66 14.58
N PHE A 147 8.81 -9.79 13.71
CA PHE A 147 8.60 -9.93 12.27
C PHE A 147 8.09 -11.31 11.86
N GLU A 148 8.53 -12.37 12.53
CA GLU A 148 7.94 -13.71 12.35
C GLU A 148 6.45 -13.71 12.69
N PHE A 149 6.08 -13.10 13.83
CA PHE A 149 4.70 -12.94 14.22
C PHE A 149 3.93 -12.06 13.24
N TYR A 150 4.49 -10.93 12.81
CA TYR A 150 3.89 -10.06 11.80
C TYR A 150 3.54 -10.81 10.51
N PHE A 151 4.49 -11.56 9.93
CA PHE A 151 4.22 -12.32 8.71
C PHE A 151 3.15 -13.40 8.91
N ALA A 152 3.21 -14.14 10.01
CA ALA A 152 2.21 -15.17 10.31
C ALA A 152 0.82 -14.58 10.58
N TYR A 153 0.76 -13.44 11.28
CA TYR A 153 -0.48 -12.73 11.57
C TYR A 153 -1.15 -12.23 10.28
N CYS A 154 -0.40 -11.58 9.39
CA CYS A 154 -0.93 -11.11 8.12
C CYS A 154 -1.23 -12.23 7.11
N GLU A 155 -0.51 -13.36 7.17
CA GLU A 155 -0.81 -14.55 6.36
C GLU A 155 -2.19 -15.13 6.69
N ALA A 156 -2.61 -15.06 7.95
CA ALA A 156 -3.87 -15.62 8.43
C ALA A 156 -5.12 -14.75 8.08
N GLY A 157 -4.95 -13.42 7.99
CA GLY A 157 -6.02 -12.46 7.73
C GLY A 157 -6.72 -11.94 8.99
#